data_AF-A0A2S2PC60-F1
#
_entry.id   AF-A0A2S2PC60-F1
#
_cell.length_a   1.000
_cell.length_b   1.000
_cell.length_c   1.000
_cell.angle_alpha   90.00
_cell.angle_beta   90.00
_cell.angle_gamma   90.00
#
_symmetry.space_group_name_H-M   'P 1'
#
loop_
_entity.id
_entity.type
_entity.pdbx_description
1 polymer ?
#
loop_
_entity_poly.entity_id
_entity_poly.type
_entity_poly.pdbx_seq_one_letter_code
_entity_poly.pdbx_strand_id
1 'polypeptide(L)'
;REFYVRCFRLLIGSETMKEFEDILINILTVAMSETEGVFKTKNGIDENPSEVARKTLLDQIKGADCIIVSNIIQSNEFNDDTDNCKILDDETSDNDINSSINIFLQKIEDVCTRNASVTGDRISPYYMPG
;
A
#
# COMPACT_ATOMS: atom_id res chain seq x y z
N ARG A 1 4.91 -8.12 11.27
CA ARG A 1 3.70 -8.89 10.90
C ARG A 1 2.42 -8.07 11.08
N GLU A 2 2.16 -7.49 12.25
CA GLU A 2 0.95 -6.68 12.49
C GLU A 2 0.86 -5.42 11.61
N PHE A 3 1.99 -4.73 11.40
CA PHE A 3 2.09 -3.57 10.51
C PHE A 3 1.49 -3.86 9.12
N TYR A 4 1.95 -4.92 8.46
CA TYR A 4 1.45 -5.30 7.13
C TYR A 4 -0.02 -5.68 7.13
N VAL A 5 -0.52 -6.36 8.17
CA VAL A 5 -1.95 -6.67 8.28
C VAL A 5 -2.79 -5.39 8.32
N ARG A 6 -2.36 -4.38 9.08
CA ARG A 6 -3.05 -3.09 9.13
C ARG A 6 -2.94 -2.34 7.79
N CYS A 7 -1.79 -2.40 7.13
CA CYS A 7 -1.64 -1.82 5.79
C CYS A 7 -2.54 -2.50 4.75
N PHE A 8 -2.70 -3.83 4.80
CA PHE A 8 -3.62 -4.55 3.90
C PHE A 8 -5.09 -4.15 4.13
N ARG A 9 -5.49 -3.92 5.40
CA ARG A 9 -6.83 -3.38 5.69
C ARG A 9 -7.02 -1.99 5.07
N LEU A 10 -6.01 -1.12 5.19
CA LEU A 10 -6.01 0.20 4.56
C LEU A 10 -6.16 0.10 3.03
N LEU A 11 -5.40 -0.81 2.40
CA LEU A 11 -5.43 -1.04 0.96
C LEU A 11 -6.79 -1.55 0.47
N ILE A 12 -7.40 -2.51 1.17
CA ILE A 12 -8.73 -3.04 0.82
C ILE A 12 -9.82 -1.98 1.06
N GLY A 13 -9.61 -1.08 2.02
CA GLY A 13 -10.52 0.03 2.32
C GLY A 13 -10.37 1.25 1.42
N SER A 14 -9.51 1.22 0.39
CA SER A 14 -9.31 2.36 -0.51
C SER A 14 -10.56 2.66 -1.32
N GLU A 15 -10.94 3.94 -1.41
CA GLU A 15 -12.16 4.36 -2.12
C GLU A 15 -11.88 4.75 -3.58
N THR A 16 -10.61 4.99 -3.93
CA THR A 16 -10.20 5.37 -5.28
C THR A 16 -9.00 4.56 -5.76
N MET A 17 -8.87 4.39 -7.08
CA MET A 17 -7.70 3.72 -7.68
C MET A 17 -6.38 4.42 -7.36
N LYS A 18 -6.40 5.75 -7.25
CA LYS A 18 -5.22 6.53 -6.88
C LYS A 18 -4.80 6.25 -5.44
N GLU A 19 -5.77 6.23 -4.51
CA GLU A 19 -5.50 5.89 -3.12
C GLU A 19 -4.96 4.46 -2.99
N PHE A 20 -5.57 3.51 -3.70
CA PHE A 20 -5.08 2.13 -3.76
C PHE A 20 -3.63 2.07 -4.26
N GLU A 21 -3.33 2.75 -5.36
CA GLU A 21 -1.98 2.84 -5.94
C GLU A 21 -0.98 3.45 -4.95
N ASP A 22 -1.31 4.60 -4.34
CA ASP A 22 -0.45 5.30 -3.38
C ASP A 22 -0.15 4.42 -2.16
N ILE A 23 -1.16 3.72 -1.62
CA ILE A 23 -0.99 2.81 -0.49
C ILE A 23 -0.13 1.61 -0.89
N LEU A 24 -0.39 1.00 -2.05
CA LEU A 24 0.37 -0.15 -2.53
C LEU A 24 1.85 0.21 -2.75
N ILE A 25 2.14 1.36 -3.35
CA ILE A 25 3.49 1.88 -3.53
C ILE A 25 4.18 2.07 -2.17
N ASN A 26 3.49 2.63 -1.18
CA ASN A 26 4.06 2.82 0.15
C ASN A 26 4.37 1.48 0.83
N ILE A 27 3.47 0.50 0.75
CA ILE A 27 3.65 -0.84 1.32
C ILE A 27 4.87 -1.52 0.72
N LEU A 28 4.94 -1.55 -0.62
CA LEU A 28 6.02 -2.20 -1.35
C LEU A 28 7.35 -1.48 -1.17
N THR A 29 7.35 -0.14 -1.15
CA THR A 29 8.56 0.64 -0.84
C THR A 29 9.14 0.23 0.52
N VAL A 30 8.31 0.11 1.56
CA VAL A 30 8.78 -0.32 2.89
C VAL A 30 9.25 -1.78 2.89
N ALA A 31 8.55 -2.67 2.19
CA ALA A 31 8.90 -4.09 2.14
C ALA A 31 10.19 -4.37 1.36
N MET A 32 10.44 -3.63 0.27
CA MET A 32 11.58 -3.84 -0.63
C MET A 32 12.85 -3.11 -0.18
N SER A 33 12.74 -2.11 0.70
CA SER A 33 13.89 -1.32 1.14
C SER A 33 14.58 -1.98 2.34
N GLU A 34 15.82 -2.44 2.16
CA GLU A 34 16.64 -3.02 3.23
C GLU A 34 17.00 -2.01 4.32
N THR A 35 17.08 -0.73 3.95
CA THR A 35 17.44 0.37 4.85
C THR A 35 16.38 1.46 4.87
N GLU A 36 16.35 2.24 5.94
CA GLU A 36 15.44 3.35 6.18
C GLU A 36 16.15 4.47 6.97
N GLY A 37 15.41 5.50 7.37
CA GLY A 37 15.94 6.63 8.12
C GLY A 37 16.28 7.82 7.22
N VAL A 38 17.51 8.32 7.30
CA VAL A 38 17.94 9.54 6.59
C VAL A 38 19.18 9.30 5.73
N PHE A 39 19.40 10.16 4.75
CA PHE A 39 20.61 10.17 3.93
C PHE A 39 21.09 11.59 3.67
N LYS A 40 22.40 11.75 3.40
CA LYS A 40 23.02 13.06 3.13
C LYS A 40 22.92 13.39 1.64
N THR A 41 22.45 14.58 1.34
CA THR A 41 22.47 15.17 0.00
C THR A 41 23.36 16.41 -0.03
N LYS A 42 23.56 16.98 -1.23
CA LYS A 42 24.28 18.26 -1.37
C LYS A 42 23.59 19.40 -0.63
N ASN A 43 22.29 19.27 -0.35
CA ASN A 43 21.45 20.31 0.25
C ASN A 43 21.18 20.08 1.74
N GLY A 44 21.65 18.97 2.32
CA GLY A 44 21.44 18.67 3.74
C GLY A 44 21.21 17.20 4.03
N ILE A 45 20.25 16.93 4.91
CA ILE A 45 19.82 15.59 5.30
C ILE A 45 18.38 15.43 4.83
N ASP A 46 18.13 14.42 4.01
CA ASP A 46 16.80 14.08 3.49
C ASP A 46 16.33 12.73 4.06
N GLU A 47 15.01 12.54 4.11
CA GLU A 47 14.43 11.28 4.58
C GLU A 47 14.40 10.25 3.45
N ASN A 48 14.80 9.02 3.79
CA ASN A 48 14.73 7.89 2.89
C ASN A 48 13.26 7.64 2.45
N PRO A 49 13.00 7.28 1.18
CA PRO A 49 11.64 6.96 0.72
C PRO A 49 10.90 5.93 1.57
N SER A 50 11.60 4.92 2.09
CA SER A 50 11.06 3.93 3.03
C SER A 50 10.64 4.55 4.37
N GLU A 51 11.41 5.51 4.89
CA GLU A 51 11.06 6.26 6.10
C GLU A 51 9.77 7.05 5.92
N VAL A 52 9.67 7.77 4.80
CA VAL A 52 8.49 8.58 4.45
C VAL A 52 7.27 7.68 4.30
N ALA A 53 7.37 6.62 3.49
CA ALA A 53 6.29 5.66 3.26
C ALA A 53 5.81 5.02 4.57
N ARG A 54 6.74 4.61 5.45
CA ARG A 54 6.42 4.03 6.75
C ARG A 54 5.65 4.99 7.64
N LYS A 55 6.09 6.25 7.73
CA LYS A 55 5.39 7.28 8.51
C LYS A 55 3.98 7.53 7.96
N THR A 56 3.86 7.69 6.63
CA THR A 56 2.57 7.86 5.97
C THR A 56 1.61 6.72 6.29
N LEU A 57 2.05 5.47 6.16
CA LEU A 57 1.22 4.31 6.49
C LEU A 57 0.81 4.27 7.97
N LEU A 58 1.75 4.57 8.89
CA LEU A 58 1.45 4.62 10.31
C LEU A 58 0.43 5.70 10.67
N ASP A 59 0.53 6.87 10.03
CA ASP A 59 -0.40 7.97 10.27
C ASP A 59 -1.79 7.69 9.69
N GLN A 60 -1.86 7.08 8.50
CA GLN A 60 -3.11 6.61 7.90
C GLN A 60 -3.79 5.52 8.74
N ILE A 61 -3.02 4.56 9.27
CA ILE A 61 -3.53 3.52 10.17
C ILE A 61 -4.14 4.14 11.43
N LYS A 62 -3.45 5.10 12.06
CA LYS A 62 -3.99 5.79 13.25
C LYS A 62 -5.28 6.55 12.93
N GLY A 63 -5.34 7.20 11.77
CA GLY A 63 -6.55 7.90 11.31
C GLY A 63 -7.72 6.94 11.04
N ALA A 64 -7.44 5.79 10.43
CA ALA A 64 -8.43 4.76 10.16
C ALA A 64 -8.97 4.10 11.44
N ASP A 65 -8.12 3.82 12.42
CA ASP A 65 -8.52 3.27 13.72
C ASP A 65 -9.54 4.21 14.44
N CYS A 66 -9.40 5.53 14.29
CA CYS A 66 -10.37 6.51 14.83
C CYS A 66 -11.75 6.45 14.14
N ILE A 67 -11.81 6.16 12.84
CA ILE A 67 -13.05 6.06 12.07
C ILE A 67 -13.76 4.73 12.38
N ILE A 68 -13.00 3.64 12.49
CA ILE A 68 -13.54 2.30 12.73
C ILE A 68 -14.16 2.19 14.13
N VAL A 69 -13.54 2.79 15.17
CA VAL A 69 -14.13 2.82 16.53
C VAL A 69 -15.48 3.57 16.55
N SER A 70 -15.64 4.58 15.69
CA SER A 70 -16.88 5.35 15.58
C SER A 70 -18.01 4.55 14.92
N ASN A 71 -17.67 3.68 13.96
CA ASN A 71 -18.65 2.89 13.21
C ASN A 71 -19.03 1.56 13.89
N ILE A 72 -18.15 0.96 14.70
CA ILE A 72 -18.42 -0.33 15.38
C ILE A 72 -19.47 -0.20 16.49
N ILE A 73 -19.69 0.99 17.06
CA ILE A 73 -20.74 1.19 18.08
C ILE A 73 -22.16 1.16 17.46
N GLN A 74 -22.30 1.27 16.13
CA GLN A 74 -23.61 1.37 15.45
C GLN A 74 -24.04 0.16 14.62
N SER A 75 -23.21 -0.84 14.35
CA SER A 75 -23.57 -1.97 13.48
C SER A 75 -23.47 -3.31 14.21
N ASN A 76 -24.42 -3.54 15.12
CA ASN A 76 -24.60 -4.83 15.79
C ASN A 76 -25.72 -5.67 15.14
N GLU A 77 -25.81 -5.69 13.82
CA GLU A 77 -26.65 -6.63 13.05
C GLU A 77 -25.92 -7.03 11.75
N PHE A 78 -25.17 -8.13 11.79
CA PHE A 78 -24.75 -8.85 10.59
C PHE A 78 -25.94 -9.71 10.12
N ASN A 79 -26.71 -9.21 9.15
CA ASN A 79 -27.53 -10.08 8.30
C ASN A 79 -26.67 -10.58 7.14
N ASP A 80 -26.48 -11.89 7.12
CA ASP A 80 -25.88 -12.68 6.07
C ASP A 80 -26.91 -12.87 4.95
N ASP A 81 -26.89 -11.97 3.95
CA ASP A 81 -27.57 -12.19 2.68
C ASP A 81 -26.50 -12.34 1.59
N THR A 82 -26.15 -13.59 1.31
CA THR A 82 -25.44 -14.00 0.11
C THR A 82 -26.26 -13.67 -1.13
N ASP A 83 -26.03 -12.51 -1.74
CA ASP A 83 -26.65 -12.14 -3.01
C ASP A 83 -25.67 -12.29 -4.19
N ASN A 84 -25.77 -13.48 -4.76
CA ASN A 84 -25.46 -13.93 -6.12
C ASN A 84 -24.86 -12.88 -7.09
N CYS A 85 -23.53 -12.73 -7.09
CA CYS A 85 -22.82 -11.96 -8.12
C CYS A 85 -22.80 -12.76 -9.43
N LYS A 86 -23.76 -12.49 -10.33
CA LYS A 86 -23.72 -12.98 -11.71
C LYS A 86 -22.56 -12.31 -12.43
N ILE A 87 -21.49 -13.07 -12.65
CA ILE A 87 -20.42 -12.71 -13.57
C ILE A 87 -21.03 -12.63 -14.97
N LEU A 88 -21.19 -11.40 -15.48
CA LEU A 88 -21.47 -11.17 -16.89
C LEU A 88 -20.14 -11.34 -17.63
N ASP A 89 -20.03 -12.46 -18.32
CA ASP A 89 -18.93 -12.77 -19.24
C ASP A 89 -19.11 -11.88 -20.47
N ASP A 90 -18.58 -10.65 -20.40
CA ASP A 90 -18.49 -9.76 -21.55
C ASP A 90 -17.21 -10.14 -22.31
N GLU A 91 -17.37 -10.82 -23.45
CA GLU A 91 -16.31 -11.27 -24.35
C GLU A 91 -15.54 -10.07 -24.96
N THR A 92 -14.82 -9.36 -24.11
CA THR A 92 -13.90 -8.29 -24.48
C THR A 92 -12.49 -8.84 -24.49
N SER A 93 -12.05 -9.30 -25.67
CA SER A 93 -10.66 -9.58 -26.07
C SER A 93 -9.63 -9.55 -24.92
N ASP A 94 -9.38 -10.71 -24.31
CA ASP A 94 -8.45 -10.95 -23.19
C ASP A 94 -7.04 -10.35 -23.37
N ASN A 95 -6.62 -10.02 -24.60
CA ASN A 95 -5.30 -9.49 -24.88
C ASN A 95 -5.09 -8.02 -24.46
N ASP A 96 -6.13 -7.19 -24.45
CA ASP A 96 -5.98 -5.75 -24.12
C ASP A 96 -6.01 -5.47 -22.62
N ILE A 97 -6.83 -6.20 -21.85
CA ILE A 97 -6.94 -6.05 -20.38
C ILE A 97 -5.62 -6.49 -19.71
N ASN A 98 -5.02 -7.58 -20.19
CA ASN A 98 -3.73 -8.04 -19.72
C ASN A 98 -2.65 -6.96 -19.90
N SER A 99 -2.69 -6.18 -20.99
CA SER A 99 -1.70 -5.12 -21.21
C SER A 99 -1.80 -3.98 -20.20
N SER A 100 -3.00 -3.53 -19.86
CA SER A 100 -3.21 -2.35 -18.99
C SER A 100 -2.88 -2.64 -17.53
N ILE A 101 -3.26 -3.82 -17.03
CA ILE A 101 -2.91 -4.25 -15.66
C ILE A 101 -1.39 -4.46 -15.55
N ASN A 102 -0.76 -5.08 -16.55
CA ASN A 102 0.69 -5.26 -16.55
C ASN A 102 1.42 -3.91 -16.58
N ILE A 103 0.96 -2.95 -17.38
CA ILE A 103 1.51 -1.58 -17.39
C ILE A 103 1.36 -0.93 -16.01
N PHE A 104 0.21 -1.10 -15.36
CA PHE A 104 -0.02 -0.57 -14.01
C PHE A 104 0.93 -1.20 -12.97
N LEU A 105 1.05 -2.53 -12.95
CA LEU A 105 1.95 -3.24 -12.04
C LEU A 105 3.40 -2.89 -12.29
N GLN A 106 3.81 -2.76 -13.56
CA GLN A 106 5.17 -2.41 -13.92
C GLN A 106 5.53 -0.98 -13.47
N LYS A 107 4.61 -0.02 -13.60
CA LYS A 107 4.80 1.33 -13.05
C LYS A 107 5.02 1.30 -11.54
N ILE A 108 4.24 0.50 -10.81
CA ILE A 108 4.40 0.35 -9.36
C ILE A 108 5.76 -0.26 -9.04
N GLU A 109 6.14 -1.33 -9.72
CA GLU A 109 7.43 -2.00 -9.53
C GLU A 109 8.61 -1.04 -9.79
N ASP A 110 8.56 -0.28 -10.88
CA ASP A 110 9.58 0.72 -11.23
C ASP A 110 9.72 1.79 -10.14
N VAL A 111 8.59 2.27 -9.59
CA VAL A 111 8.58 3.24 -8.50
C VAL A 111 9.18 2.65 -7.23
N CYS A 112 8.74 1.45 -6.84
CA CYS A 112 9.19 0.81 -5.61
C CYS A 112 10.67 0.45 -5.67
N THR A 113 11.14 -0.06 -6.81
CA THR A 113 12.55 -0.40 -7.03
C THR A 113 13.44 0.84 -6.96
N ARG A 114 13.02 1.94 -7.61
CA ARG A 114 13.72 3.21 -7.52
C ARG A 114 13.77 3.74 -6.09
N ASN A 115 12.66 3.67 -5.35
CA ASN A 115 12.60 4.10 -3.96
C ASN A 115 13.51 3.24 -3.06
N ALA A 116 13.47 1.92 -3.23
CA ALA A 116 14.26 0.95 -2.47
C ALA A 116 15.77 1.02 -2.75
N SER A 117 16.17 1.55 -3.92
CA SER A 117 17.58 1.78 -4.25
C SER A 117 18.24 2.88 -3.42
N VAL A 118 17.45 3.74 -2.76
CA VAL A 118 17.99 4.79 -1.88
C VAL A 118 18.36 4.15 -0.55
N THR A 119 19.62 4.26 -0.14
CA THR A 119 20.12 3.71 1.12
C THR A 119 19.96 4.71 2.26
N GLY A 120 19.39 4.28 3.37
CA GLY A 120 19.29 5.04 4.62
C GLY A 120 20.41 4.75 5.62
N ASP A 121 20.34 5.35 6.80
CA ASP A 121 21.35 5.23 7.86
C ASP A 121 21.11 4.07 8.84
N ARG A 122 20.01 3.32 8.70
CA ARG A 122 19.73 2.12 9.50
C ARG A 122 18.99 1.03 8.74
N ILE A 123 19.05 -0.20 9.25
CA ILE A 123 18.31 -1.35 8.72
C ILE A 123 16.81 -1.16 8.96
N SER A 124 15.99 -1.45 7.94
CA SER A 124 14.54 -1.42 8.04
C SER A 124 14.02 -2.62 8.85
N PRO A 125 13.21 -2.39 9.91
CA PRO A 125 12.61 -3.49 10.68
C PRO A 125 11.45 -4.17 9.93
N TYR A 126 11.02 -3.58 8.81
CA TYR A 126 9.92 -4.08 7.99
C TYR A 126 10.40 -4.70 6.68
N TYR A 127 11.69 -4.62 6.36
CA TYR A 127 12.24 -5.26 5.18
C TYR A 127 11.85 -6.74 5.09
N MET A 128 11.33 -7.15 3.94
CA MET A 128 11.01 -8.54 3.63
C MET A 128 12.04 -9.07 2.63
N PRO A 129 12.97 -9.96 3.06
CA PRO A 129 13.87 -10.61 2.12
C PRO A 129 13.05 -11.49 1.17
N GLY A 130 13.40 -11.43 -0.12
CA GLY A 130 12.83 -12.26 -1.18
C GLY A 130 13.24 -13.71 -1.11
#